data_AF-F3G6A5-F1
#
_entry.id   AF-F3G6A5-F1
#
_cell.length_a   1.000
_cell.length_b   1.000
_cell.length_c   1.000
_cell.angle_alpha   90.00
_cell.angle_beta   90.00
_cell.angle_gamma   90.00
#
_symmetry.space_group_name_H-M   'P 1'
#
loop_
_entity.id
_entity.type
_entity.pdbx_description
1 polymer ?
#
loop_
_entity_poly.entity_id
_entity_poly.type
_entity_poly.pdbx_seq_one_letter_code
_entity_poly.pdbx_strand_id
1 'polypeptide(L)'
;MNNEQLERLATEAGLSVHWVDANARPQTVSPDVLRKVLEALGYPAESGEAIDASLLRLQKASHGTSAPPLLTVDVESNLDLSQWFAPQTPFTLHLEDGSSLDARLTSNAELPALAPPGYQQLEIAGQHLTIAVAPKTCFSMAMATETSKPHGWGLTAQLYSLRREGDGGFGDTEALEKVLRSAGERGADALGISPIHAMFANDPHRYSPYSPSSRLFLNSLYASPG
;
A
#
# COMPACT_ATOMS: atom_id res chain seq x y z
N MET A 1 28.33 -7.70 -24.40
CA MET A 1 27.56 -7.40 -23.17
C MET A 1 26.78 -8.64 -22.81
N ASN A 2 26.92 -9.14 -21.58
CA ASN A 2 26.31 -10.40 -21.21
C ASN A 2 24.85 -10.18 -20.79
N ASN A 3 23.90 -10.80 -21.48
CA ASN A 3 22.47 -10.73 -21.11
C ASN A 3 22.24 -11.28 -19.70
N GLU A 4 23.05 -12.23 -19.25
CA GLU A 4 22.97 -12.76 -17.88
C GLU A 4 23.28 -11.69 -16.82
N GLN A 5 24.22 -10.76 -17.09
CA GLN A 5 24.51 -9.66 -16.15
C GLN A 5 23.34 -8.69 -16.05
N LEU A 6 22.66 -8.43 -17.17
CA LEU A 6 21.47 -7.57 -17.20
C LEU A 6 20.29 -8.22 -16.46
N GLU A 7 20.06 -9.51 -16.66
CA GLU A 7 19.01 -10.26 -15.95
C GLU A 7 19.30 -10.36 -14.45
N ARG A 8 20.58 -10.52 -14.07
CA ARG A 8 21.00 -10.46 -12.68
C ARG A 8 20.69 -9.11 -12.05
N LEU A 9 21.07 -8.01 -12.71
CA LEU A 9 20.73 -6.66 -12.23
C LEU A 9 19.22 -6.46 -12.11
N ALA A 10 18.45 -6.90 -13.12
CA ALA A 10 16.99 -6.83 -13.09
C ALA A 10 16.40 -7.59 -11.88
N THR A 11 16.89 -8.80 -11.63
CA THR A 11 16.44 -9.63 -10.51
C THR A 11 16.82 -9.01 -9.17
N GLU A 12 18.06 -8.52 -9.00
CA GLU A 12 18.50 -7.83 -7.78
C GLU A 12 17.73 -6.52 -7.55
N ALA A 13 17.25 -5.86 -8.61
CA ALA A 13 16.37 -4.69 -8.55
C ALA A 13 14.88 -5.03 -8.27
N GLY A 14 14.53 -6.31 -8.14
CA GLY A 14 13.17 -6.77 -7.87
C GLY A 14 12.26 -6.87 -9.10
N LEU A 15 12.82 -6.90 -10.32
CA LEU A 15 12.06 -7.08 -11.56
C LEU A 15 11.78 -8.56 -11.85
N SER A 16 10.54 -8.86 -12.23
CA SER A 16 10.16 -10.17 -12.75
C SER A 16 10.60 -10.31 -14.21
N VAL A 17 11.75 -10.93 -14.45
CA VAL A 17 12.29 -11.16 -15.79
C VAL A 17 11.48 -12.21 -16.56
N HIS A 18 11.00 -13.23 -15.84
CA HIS A 18 10.15 -14.28 -16.38
C HIS A 18 8.79 -14.25 -15.68
N TRP A 19 7.72 -14.48 -16.43
CA TRP A 19 6.37 -14.61 -15.87
C TRP A 19 5.53 -15.55 -16.75
N VAL A 20 4.35 -15.91 -16.25
CA VAL A 20 3.35 -16.66 -17.02
C VAL A 20 2.20 -15.69 -17.33
N ASP A 21 1.84 -15.56 -18.60
CA ASP A 21 0.75 -14.67 -19.02
C ASP A 21 -0.64 -15.25 -18.68
N ALA A 22 -1.70 -14.46 -18.90
CA ALA A 22 -3.08 -14.86 -18.63
C ALA A 22 -3.56 -16.07 -19.47
N ASN A 23 -2.83 -16.43 -20.53
CA ASN A 23 -3.10 -17.62 -21.35
C ASN A 23 -2.21 -18.80 -20.95
N ALA A 24 -1.62 -18.77 -19.75
CA ALA A 24 -0.71 -19.78 -19.22
C ALA A 24 0.57 -19.99 -20.04
N ARG A 25 1.01 -18.98 -20.81
CA ARG A 25 2.24 -19.08 -21.60
C ARG A 25 3.41 -18.44 -20.87
N PRO A 26 4.58 -19.12 -20.80
CA PRO A 26 5.80 -18.50 -20.32
C PRO A 26 6.19 -17.30 -21.18
N GLN A 27 6.60 -16.22 -20.53
CA GLN A 27 7.07 -14.99 -21.13
C GLN A 27 8.40 -14.60 -20.52
N THR A 28 9.22 -13.88 -21.29
CA THR A 28 10.50 -13.32 -20.83
C THR A 28 10.61 -11.89 -21.34
N VAL A 29 11.04 -10.98 -20.45
CA VAL A 29 11.17 -9.56 -20.80
C VAL A 29 12.33 -9.41 -21.79
N SER A 30 12.17 -8.59 -22.83
CA SER A 30 13.27 -8.32 -23.75
C SER A 30 14.37 -7.47 -23.07
N PRO A 31 15.65 -7.65 -23.45
CA PRO A 31 16.75 -6.84 -22.91
C PRO A 31 16.54 -5.33 -23.02
N ASP A 32 15.95 -4.86 -24.12
CA ASP A 32 15.69 -3.43 -24.35
C ASP A 32 14.66 -2.86 -23.36
N VAL A 33 13.64 -3.65 -22.99
CA VAL A 33 12.66 -3.25 -21.98
C VAL A 33 13.30 -3.25 -20.60
N LEU A 34 14.13 -4.26 -20.27
CA LEU A 34 14.85 -4.30 -19.01
C LEU A 34 15.73 -3.05 -18.82
N ARG A 35 16.47 -2.63 -19.85
CA ARG A 35 17.29 -1.40 -19.81
C ARG A 35 16.45 -0.17 -19.49
N LYS A 36 15.34 0.02 -20.20
CA LYS A 36 14.46 1.19 -20.02
C LYS A 36 13.81 1.23 -18.64
N VAL A 37 13.36 0.08 -18.13
CA VAL A 37 12.76 -0.02 -16.79
C VAL A 37 13.82 0.22 -15.72
N LEU A 38 15.00 -0.39 -15.85
CA LEU A 38 16.12 -0.18 -14.93
C LEU A 38 16.58 1.28 -14.90
N GLU A 39 16.70 1.93 -16.06
CA GLU A 39 17.00 3.36 -16.16
C GLU A 39 15.94 4.21 -15.44
N ALA A 40 14.66 3.93 -15.66
CA ALA A 40 13.56 4.63 -14.99
C ALA A 40 13.54 4.43 -13.47
N LEU A 41 14.08 3.30 -12.98
CA LEU A 41 14.29 3.01 -11.57
C LEU A 41 15.59 3.61 -11.00
N GLY A 42 16.42 4.27 -11.83
CA GLY A 42 17.68 4.89 -11.42
C GLY A 42 18.89 3.94 -11.44
N TYR A 43 18.81 2.83 -12.17
CA TYR A 43 19.86 1.83 -12.34
C TYR A 43 20.27 1.71 -13.81
N PRO A 44 21.09 2.64 -14.34
CA PRO A 44 21.52 2.58 -15.73
C PRO A 44 22.17 1.25 -16.08
N ALA A 45 21.82 0.72 -17.25
CA ALA A 45 22.24 -0.61 -17.69
C ALA A 45 22.74 -0.63 -19.14
N GLU A 46 23.03 0.54 -19.73
CA GLU A 46 23.39 0.69 -21.15
C GLU A 46 24.74 0.06 -21.54
N SER A 47 25.64 -0.13 -20.57
CA SER A 47 26.95 -0.78 -20.77
C SER A 47 27.23 -1.78 -19.65
N GLY A 48 28.23 -2.65 -19.83
CA GLY A 48 28.68 -3.56 -18.77
C GLY A 48 29.15 -2.80 -17.51
N GLU A 49 29.91 -1.72 -17.69
CA GLU A 49 30.35 -0.84 -16.60
C GLU A 49 29.17 -0.20 -15.87
N ALA A 50 28.14 0.23 -16.60
CA ALA A 50 26.92 0.78 -16.00
C ALA A 50 26.17 -0.27 -15.17
N ILE A 51 26.08 -1.51 -15.68
CA ILE A 51 25.47 -2.63 -14.96
C ILE A 51 26.24 -2.90 -13.66
N ASP A 52 27.56 -3.00 -13.71
CA ASP A 52 28.40 -3.28 -12.54
C ASP A 52 28.28 -2.14 -11.49
N ALA A 53 28.27 -0.89 -11.94
CA ALA A 53 28.06 0.27 -11.06
C ALA A 53 26.66 0.27 -10.42
N SER A 54 25.64 -0.13 -11.16
CA SER A 54 24.26 -0.24 -10.67
C SER A 54 24.10 -1.39 -9.67
N LEU A 55 24.72 -2.55 -9.92
CA LEU A 55 24.79 -3.67 -8.98
C LEU A 55 25.46 -3.25 -7.66
N LEU A 56 26.60 -2.55 -7.73
CA LEU A 56 27.28 -2.04 -6.55
C LEU A 56 26.39 -1.06 -5.76
N ARG A 57 25.59 -0.24 -6.45
CA ARG A 57 24.65 0.69 -5.82
C ARG A 57 23.53 -0.06 -5.07
N LEU A 58 22.92 -1.06 -5.71
CA LEU A 58 21.91 -1.91 -5.07
C LEU A 58 22.46 -2.60 -3.82
N GLN A 59 23.63 -3.23 -3.93
CA GLN A 59 24.27 -3.93 -2.81
C GLN A 59 24.55 -2.99 -1.64
N LYS A 60 25.02 -1.76 -1.90
CA LYS A 60 25.21 -0.74 -0.86
C LYS A 60 23.90 -0.28 -0.22
N ALA A 61 22.81 -0.17 -1.00
CA ALA A 61 21.49 0.18 -0.48
C ALA A 61 20.91 -0.95 0.41
N SER A 62 21.08 -2.21 0.00
CA SER A 62 20.60 -3.38 0.74
C SER A 62 21.39 -3.64 2.03
N HIS A 63 22.69 -3.35 2.05
CA HIS A 63 23.56 -3.48 3.23
C HIS A 63 23.71 -2.16 4.00
N GLY A 64 22.68 -1.31 3.97
CA GLY A 64 22.68 -0.04 4.67
C GLY A 64 23.09 -0.21 6.14
N THR A 65 24.03 0.61 6.59
CA THR A 65 24.46 0.69 8.00
C THR A 65 23.38 1.26 8.93
N SER A 66 22.30 1.77 8.36
CA SER A 66 21.15 2.35 9.07
C SER A 66 19.90 1.56 8.77
N ALA A 67 19.02 1.43 9.76
CA ALA A 67 17.72 0.81 9.57
C ALA A 67 16.86 1.65 8.61
N PRO A 68 15.96 1.04 7.82
CA PRO A 68 15.03 1.76 6.99
C PRO A 68 14.08 2.61 7.87
N PRO A 69 13.61 3.77 7.36
CA PRO A 69 12.81 4.71 8.16
C PRO A 69 11.44 4.14 8.58
N LEU A 70 10.97 3.08 7.91
CA LEU A 70 9.75 2.36 8.25
C LEU A 70 10.00 0.86 8.23
N LEU A 71 9.60 0.18 9.31
CA LEU A 71 9.58 -1.26 9.44
C LEU A 71 8.16 -1.73 9.78
N THR A 72 7.79 -2.91 9.31
CA THR A 72 6.47 -3.51 9.54
C THR A 72 6.61 -4.78 10.34
N VAL A 73 5.67 -5.02 11.27
CA VAL A 73 5.62 -6.25 12.05
C VAL A 73 4.17 -6.64 12.32
N ASP A 74 3.86 -7.94 12.33
CA ASP A 74 2.55 -8.40 12.78
C ASP A 74 2.43 -8.22 14.30
N VAL A 75 1.24 -7.83 14.75
CA VAL A 75 0.92 -7.75 16.17
C VAL A 75 1.25 -9.08 16.88
N GLU A 76 1.74 -8.99 18.12
CA GLU A 76 2.20 -10.13 18.93
C GLU A 76 3.47 -10.83 18.41
N SER A 77 4.11 -10.31 17.36
CA SER A 77 5.38 -10.83 16.84
C SER A 77 6.54 -9.90 17.19
N ASN A 78 7.69 -10.48 17.49
CA ASN A 78 8.92 -9.71 17.65
C ASN A 78 9.42 -9.24 16.28
N LEU A 79 9.99 -8.03 16.22
CA LEU A 79 10.61 -7.50 15.02
C LEU A 79 12.14 -7.66 15.12
N ASP A 80 12.73 -8.45 14.23
CA ASP A 80 14.17 -8.64 14.16
C ASP A 80 14.87 -7.36 13.68
N LEU A 81 15.75 -6.81 14.52
CA LEU A 81 16.57 -5.64 14.21
C LEU A 81 18.07 -5.95 14.27
N SER A 82 18.45 -7.23 14.31
CA SER A 82 19.83 -7.70 14.46
C SER A 82 20.78 -7.25 13.35
N GLN A 83 20.23 -6.89 12.18
CA GLN A 83 21.01 -6.31 11.09
C GLN A 83 21.59 -4.92 11.43
N TRP A 84 20.92 -4.13 12.29
CA TRP A 84 21.25 -2.73 12.52
C TRP A 84 21.62 -2.39 13.96
N PHE A 85 21.13 -3.16 14.94
CA PHE A 85 21.33 -2.87 16.35
C PHE A 85 21.84 -4.10 17.12
N ALA A 86 22.58 -3.85 18.20
CA ALA A 86 23.09 -4.90 19.05
C ALA A 86 22.00 -5.42 20.01
N PRO A 87 22.12 -6.66 20.51
CA PRO A 87 21.28 -7.13 21.61
C PRO A 87 21.30 -6.17 22.79
N GLN A 88 20.19 -6.09 23.53
CA GLN A 88 20.06 -5.25 24.73
C GLN A 88 20.23 -3.73 24.51
N THR A 89 20.29 -3.25 23.26
CA THR A 89 20.28 -1.81 22.98
C THR A 89 19.03 -1.15 23.59
N PRO A 90 19.17 -0.10 24.40
CA PRO A 90 18.04 0.62 24.97
C PRO A 90 17.30 1.42 23.89
N PHE A 91 15.98 1.51 24.04
CA PHE A 91 15.12 2.27 23.16
C PHE A 91 13.96 2.91 23.94
N THR A 92 13.38 3.94 23.35
CA THR A 92 12.10 4.51 23.74
C THR A 92 11.12 4.31 22.59
N LEU A 93 9.97 3.71 22.87
CA LEU A 93 8.89 3.51 21.90
C LEU A 93 7.74 4.44 22.26
N HIS A 94 7.48 5.43 21.39
CA HIS A 94 6.33 6.32 21.50
C HIS A 94 5.16 5.72 20.76
N LEU A 95 4.06 5.49 21.48
CA LEU A 95 2.85 4.91 20.95
C LEU A 95 1.94 5.99 20.35
N GLU A 96 1.07 5.57 19.43
CA GLU A 96 0.13 6.44 18.74
C GLU A 96 -0.88 7.12 19.69
N ASP A 97 -1.16 6.51 20.85
CA ASP A 97 -2.01 7.10 21.89
C ASP A 97 -1.31 8.20 22.73
N GLY A 98 -0.03 8.48 22.43
CA GLY A 98 0.80 9.47 23.10
C GLY A 98 1.55 8.95 24.33
N SER A 99 1.35 7.69 24.72
CA SER A 99 2.16 7.06 25.77
C SER A 99 3.55 6.66 25.26
N SER A 100 4.49 6.44 26.18
CA SER A 100 5.85 6.00 25.83
C SER A 100 6.30 4.84 26.72
N LEU A 101 7.15 3.99 26.15
CA LEU A 101 7.71 2.80 26.79
C LEU A 101 9.23 2.81 26.65
N ASP A 102 9.93 2.83 27.78
CA ASP A 102 11.39 2.63 27.81
C ASP A 102 11.70 1.15 28.02
N ALA A 103 12.46 0.57 27.09
CA ALA A 103 12.81 -0.85 27.12
C ALA A 103 14.17 -1.12 26.45
N ARG A 104 14.51 -2.39 26.29
CA ARG A 104 15.71 -2.87 25.61
C ARG A 104 15.35 -3.94 24.61
N LEU A 105 16.12 -4.01 23.52
CA LEU A 105 16.02 -5.14 22.59
C LEU A 105 16.30 -6.46 23.31
N THR A 106 15.76 -7.56 22.78
CA THR A 106 15.98 -8.91 23.33
C THR A 106 17.45 -9.34 23.22
N SER A 107 17.78 -10.53 23.74
CA SER A 107 19.10 -11.15 23.55
C SER A 107 19.45 -11.43 22.08
N ASN A 108 18.44 -11.44 21.21
CA ASN A 108 18.59 -11.66 19.77
C ASN A 108 18.50 -10.36 18.97
N ALA A 109 18.56 -9.19 19.64
CA ALA A 109 18.38 -7.87 19.02
C ALA A 109 17.00 -7.67 18.35
N GLU A 110 15.96 -8.24 18.93
CA GLU A 110 14.58 -8.04 18.46
C GLU A 110 13.90 -6.93 19.28
N LEU A 111 13.05 -6.15 18.64
CA LEU A 111 12.05 -5.32 19.32
C LEU A 111 10.93 -6.26 19.80
N PRO A 112 10.67 -6.37 21.12
CA PRO A 112 9.62 -7.26 21.61
C PRO A 112 8.23 -6.78 21.18
N ALA A 113 7.28 -7.71 21.09
CA ALA A 113 5.89 -7.41 20.75
C ALA A 113 5.15 -6.62 21.85
N LEU A 114 5.46 -5.33 21.98
CA LEU A 114 4.98 -4.46 23.06
C LEU A 114 3.84 -3.52 22.63
N ALA A 115 3.66 -3.31 21.33
CA ALA A 115 2.77 -2.28 20.80
C ALA A 115 1.47 -2.84 20.19
N PRO A 116 0.36 -2.10 20.31
CA PRO A 116 -0.87 -2.41 19.60
C PRO A 116 -0.74 -2.12 18.09
N PRO A 117 -1.70 -2.59 17.26
CA PRO A 117 -1.78 -2.20 15.86
C PRO A 117 -1.83 -0.68 15.69
N GLY A 118 -1.06 -0.15 14.74
CA GLY A 118 -0.90 1.29 14.54
C GLY A 118 0.50 1.68 14.10
N TYR A 119 0.77 2.99 14.07
CA TYR A 119 2.07 3.55 13.71
C TYR A 119 2.78 4.10 14.94
N GLN A 120 3.83 3.39 15.35
CA GLN A 120 4.61 3.75 16.53
C GLN A 120 5.93 4.41 16.12
N GLN A 121 6.50 5.26 16.98
CA GLN A 121 7.81 5.88 16.74
C GLN A 121 8.85 5.26 17.68
N LEU A 122 9.88 4.64 17.11
CA LEU A 122 10.99 4.03 17.83
C LEU A 122 12.20 4.96 17.82
N GLU A 123 12.63 5.37 19.00
CA GLU A 123 13.91 6.03 19.23
C GLU A 123 14.93 5.02 19.74
N ILE A 124 15.96 4.75 18.93
CA ILE A 124 16.98 3.75 19.25
C ILE A 124 18.35 4.18 18.72
N ALA A 125 19.37 4.17 19.59
CA ALA A 125 20.75 4.54 19.23
C ALA A 125 20.87 5.87 18.44
N GLY A 126 20.03 6.87 18.77
CA GLY A 126 20.00 8.18 18.10
C GLY A 126 19.25 8.21 16.76
N GLN A 127 18.66 7.10 16.33
CA GLN A 127 17.80 7.01 15.14
C GLN A 127 16.32 7.09 15.53
N HIS A 128 15.50 7.62 14.63
CA HIS A 128 14.04 7.67 14.75
C HIS A 128 13.45 6.86 13.59
N LEU A 129 12.71 5.81 13.92
CA LEU A 129 12.12 4.87 12.96
C LEU A 129 10.61 4.78 13.20
N THR A 130 9.83 4.59 12.14
CA THR A 130 8.40 4.24 12.28
C THR A 130 8.24 2.73 12.29
N ILE A 131 7.53 2.20 13.28
CA ILE A 131 7.14 0.79 13.37
C ILE A 131 5.64 0.69 13.09
N ALA A 132 5.29 0.15 11.93
CA ALA A 132 3.90 -0.14 11.56
C ALA A 132 3.53 -1.54 12.06
N VAL A 133 2.77 -1.59 13.15
CA VAL A 133 2.25 -2.84 13.72
C VAL A 133 0.94 -3.19 13.02
N ALA A 134 0.92 -4.30 12.29
CA ALA A 134 -0.23 -4.72 11.49
C ALA A 134 -1.07 -5.78 12.22
N PRO A 135 -2.41 -5.73 12.12
CA PRO A 135 -3.25 -6.84 12.56
C PRO A 135 -3.05 -8.06 11.63
N LYS A 136 -3.17 -9.27 12.18
CA LYS A 136 -3.01 -10.54 11.44
C LYS A 136 -4.03 -10.73 10.31
N THR A 137 -5.16 -10.05 10.38
CA THR A 137 -6.24 -10.13 9.39
C THR A 137 -6.86 -8.76 9.17
N CYS A 138 -7.33 -8.49 7.94
CA CYS A 138 -8.16 -7.34 7.67
C CYS A 138 -9.50 -7.41 8.44
N PHE A 139 -10.14 -6.25 8.61
CA PHE A 139 -11.52 -6.19 9.10
C PHE A 139 -12.43 -6.99 8.16
N SER A 140 -13.30 -7.82 8.73
CA SER A 140 -14.12 -8.77 7.97
C SER A 140 -15.60 -8.55 8.22
N MET A 141 -16.45 -9.08 7.33
CA MET A 141 -17.91 -9.08 7.53
C MET A 141 -18.33 -9.79 8.82
N ALA A 142 -17.57 -10.81 9.25
CA ALA A 142 -17.87 -11.51 10.50
C ALA A 142 -17.68 -10.60 11.72
N MET A 143 -16.67 -9.70 11.66
CA MET A 143 -16.46 -8.66 12.67
C MET A 143 -17.53 -7.57 12.58
N ALA A 144 -17.86 -7.12 11.36
CA ALA A 144 -18.85 -6.06 11.14
C ALA A 144 -20.26 -6.44 11.60
N THR A 145 -20.64 -7.71 11.45
CA THR A 145 -21.99 -8.23 11.74
C THR A 145 -22.05 -9.06 13.04
N GLU A 146 -20.94 -9.14 13.77
CA GLU A 146 -20.78 -9.99 14.97
C GLU A 146 -21.26 -11.45 14.76
N THR A 147 -21.15 -11.95 13.53
CA THR A 147 -21.65 -13.26 13.10
C THR A 147 -20.52 -14.09 12.51
N SER A 148 -20.25 -15.28 13.06
CA SER A 148 -19.11 -16.11 12.64
C SER A 148 -19.11 -16.52 11.16
N LYS A 149 -20.29 -16.63 10.55
CA LYS A 149 -20.49 -16.93 9.12
C LYS A 149 -21.57 -16.00 8.56
N PRO A 150 -21.21 -14.76 8.19
CA PRO A 150 -22.18 -13.82 7.66
C PRO A 150 -22.65 -14.28 6.29
N HIS A 151 -23.97 -14.35 6.11
CA HIS A 151 -24.60 -14.59 4.80
C HIS A 151 -25.21 -13.28 4.30
N GLY A 152 -24.35 -12.28 4.15
CA GLY A 152 -24.77 -10.96 3.72
C GLY A 152 -24.90 -10.83 2.20
N TRP A 153 -25.70 -9.87 1.77
CA TRP A 153 -25.79 -9.48 0.37
C TRP A 153 -25.64 -7.97 0.23
N GLY A 154 -25.26 -7.53 -0.96
CA GLY A 154 -25.11 -6.13 -1.25
C GLY A 154 -25.41 -5.81 -2.70
N LEU A 155 -25.48 -4.52 -2.98
CA LEU A 155 -25.63 -3.98 -4.32
C LEU A 155 -24.32 -3.37 -4.79
N THR A 156 -24.19 -3.22 -6.10
CA THR A 156 -23.14 -2.39 -6.70
C THR A 156 -23.77 -1.37 -7.62
N ALA A 157 -23.39 -0.10 -7.49
CA ALA A 157 -23.88 0.97 -8.33
C ALA A 157 -22.72 1.81 -8.89
N GLN A 158 -22.86 2.24 -10.13
CA GLN A 158 -22.03 3.34 -10.63
C GLN A 158 -22.63 4.63 -10.08
N LEU A 159 -21.92 5.35 -9.20
CA LEU A 159 -22.51 6.48 -8.48
C LEU A 159 -23.07 7.53 -9.45
N TYR A 160 -22.30 7.86 -10.49
CA TYR A 160 -22.69 8.80 -11.54
C TYR A 160 -23.94 8.37 -12.33
N SER A 161 -24.34 7.09 -12.30
CA SER A 161 -25.57 6.61 -12.98
C SER A 161 -26.82 6.72 -12.12
N LEU A 162 -26.69 6.96 -10.80
CA LEU A 162 -27.86 7.18 -9.96
C LEU A 162 -28.56 8.47 -10.38
N ARG A 163 -29.88 8.49 -10.26
CA ARG A 163 -30.70 9.66 -10.60
C ARG A 163 -31.65 9.95 -9.46
N ARG A 164 -31.87 11.25 -9.21
CA ARG A 164 -32.89 11.73 -8.29
C ARG A 164 -33.54 12.97 -8.87
N GLU A 165 -34.75 13.26 -8.43
CA GLU A 165 -35.37 14.55 -8.73
C GLU A 165 -34.50 15.69 -8.16
N GLY A 166 -34.34 16.76 -8.96
CA GLY A 166 -33.53 17.91 -8.61
C GLY A 166 -32.01 17.73 -8.77
N ASP A 167 -31.54 16.64 -9.37
CA ASP A 167 -30.11 16.49 -9.70
C ASP A 167 -29.69 17.26 -10.96
N GLY A 168 -28.38 17.38 -11.16
CA GLY A 168 -27.76 17.97 -12.36
C GLY A 168 -27.67 17.01 -13.56
N GLY A 169 -28.47 15.94 -13.60
CA GLY A 169 -28.40 14.90 -14.62
C GLY A 169 -27.34 13.83 -14.36
N PHE A 170 -26.77 13.76 -13.15
CA PHE A 170 -25.81 12.77 -12.70
C PHE A 170 -25.98 12.51 -11.19
N GLY A 171 -25.59 11.32 -10.73
CA GLY A 171 -25.80 10.94 -9.33
C GLY A 171 -24.81 11.60 -8.38
N ASP A 172 -25.29 12.00 -7.22
CA ASP A 172 -24.56 12.66 -6.12
C ASP A 172 -24.71 11.88 -4.80
N THR A 173 -24.18 12.42 -3.71
CA THR A 173 -24.26 11.79 -2.38
C THR A 173 -25.69 11.63 -1.85
N GLU A 174 -26.64 12.48 -2.28
CA GLU A 174 -28.05 12.34 -1.88
C GLU A 174 -28.73 11.20 -2.64
N ALA A 175 -28.44 11.05 -3.95
CA ALA A 175 -28.91 9.91 -4.72
C ALA A 175 -28.37 8.59 -4.14
N LEU A 176 -27.11 8.60 -3.70
CA LEU A 176 -26.49 7.47 -3.00
C LEU A 176 -27.19 7.15 -1.68
N GLU A 177 -27.48 8.17 -0.87
CA GLU A 177 -28.20 8.00 0.41
C GLU A 177 -29.58 7.36 0.20
N LYS A 178 -30.34 7.82 -0.79
CA LYS A 178 -31.68 7.27 -1.11
C LYS A 178 -31.60 5.77 -1.45
N VAL A 179 -30.62 5.37 -2.24
CA VAL A 179 -30.39 3.96 -2.58
C VAL A 179 -29.94 3.15 -1.38
N LEU A 180 -29.01 3.68 -0.58
CA LEU A 180 -28.52 3.04 0.65
C LEU A 180 -29.66 2.75 1.62
N ARG A 181 -30.52 3.73 1.90
CA ARG A 181 -31.67 3.57 2.80
C ARG A 181 -32.63 2.49 2.29
N SER A 182 -33.00 2.57 1.01
CA SER A 182 -33.91 1.60 0.37
C SER A 182 -33.33 0.17 0.38
N ALA A 183 -32.03 0.03 0.13
CA ALA A 183 -31.35 -1.28 0.17
C ALA A 183 -31.25 -1.82 1.61
N GLY A 184 -30.91 -0.97 2.58
CA GLY A 184 -30.83 -1.34 3.99
C GLY A 184 -32.17 -1.78 4.57
N GLU A 185 -33.28 -1.12 4.21
CA GLU A 185 -34.64 -1.54 4.57
C GLU A 185 -34.99 -2.95 4.06
N ARG A 186 -34.31 -3.41 3.00
CA ARG A 186 -34.47 -4.75 2.42
C ARG A 186 -33.42 -5.74 2.95
N GLY A 187 -32.58 -5.32 3.90
CA GLY A 187 -31.57 -6.15 4.54
C GLY A 187 -30.26 -6.26 3.76
N ALA A 188 -29.91 -5.29 2.89
CA ALA A 188 -28.59 -5.24 2.29
C ALA A 188 -27.54 -4.82 3.32
N ASP A 189 -26.42 -5.53 3.40
CA ASP A 189 -25.31 -5.24 4.31
C ASP A 189 -24.28 -4.29 3.70
N ALA A 190 -24.26 -4.17 2.37
CA ALA A 190 -23.27 -3.37 1.66
C ALA A 190 -23.80 -2.76 0.36
N LEU A 191 -23.22 -1.62 0.00
CA LEU A 191 -23.34 -1.03 -1.33
C LEU A 191 -21.95 -0.65 -1.83
N GLY A 192 -21.46 -1.36 -2.84
CA GLY A 192 -20.24 -1.00 -3.55
C GLY A 192 -20.52 0.12 -4.55
N ILE A 193 -19.65 1.14 -4.58
CA ILE A 193 -19.76 2.25 -5.52
C ILE A 193 -18.53 2.34 -6.42
N SER A 194 -18.69 2.96 -7.59
CA SER A 194 -17.57 3.41 -8.42
C SER A 194 -16.65 4.38 -7.64
N PRO A 195 -15.34 4.44 -7.94
CA PRO A 195 -14.44 5.39 -7.29
C PRO A 195 -14.92 6.84 -7.38
N ILE A 196 -14.76 7.58 -6.28
CA ILE A 196 -15.18 8.99 -6.15
C ILE A 196 -14.01 9.96 -6.01
N HIS A 197 -12.84 9.52 -6.48
CA HIS A 197 -11.59 10.27 -6.46
C HIS A 197 -11.67 11.59 -7.23
N ALA A 198 -10.90 12.58 -6.80
CA ALA A 198 -10.80 13.87 -7.48
C ALA A 198 -10.42 13.70 -8.95
N MET A 199 -11.16 14.41 -9.81
CA MET A 199 -10.99 14.39 -11.26
C MET A 199 -10.31 15.68 -11.74
N PHE A 200 -10.46 16.02 -13.02
CA PHE A 200 -9.87 17.20 -13.65
C PHE A 200 -10.93 18.27 -13.83
N ALA A 201 -10.95 19.26 -12.93
CA ALA A 201 -11.94 20.34 -12.97
C ALA A 201 -11.89 21.17 -14.27
N ASN A 202 -10.72 21.25 -14.90
CA ASN A 202 -10.48 21.96 -16.15
C ASN A 202 -10.62 21.10 -17.42
N ASP A 203 -10.88 19.79 -17.29
CA ASP A 203 -11.03 18.87 -18.43
C ASP A 203 -12.12 17.82 -18.12
N PRO A 204 -13.40 18.19 -18.27
CA PRO A 204 -14.53 17.32 -17.92
C PRO A 204 -14.68 16.11 -18.87
N HIS A 205 -13.96 16.09 -20.01
CA HIS A 205 -13.95 14.93 -20.90
C HIS A 205 -13.14 13.76 -20.33
N ARG A 206 -12.30 13.99 -19.31
CA ARG A 206 -11.63 12.94 -18.55
C ARG A 206 -12.52 12.43 -17.43
N TYR A 207 -13.58 11.73 -17.81
CA TYR A 207 -14.63 11.27 -16.88
C TYR A 207 -14.44 9.83 -16.36
N SER A 208 -13.37 9.13 -16.74
CA SER A 208 -13.12 7.76 -16.25
C SER A 208 -12.74 7.78 -14.75
N PRO A 209 -13.52 7.14 -13.85
CA PRO A 209 -13.22 7.13 -12.41
C PRO A 209 -11.94 6.34 -12.07
N TYR A 210 -11.40 5.59 -13.02
CA TYR A 210 -10.16 4.80 -12.88
C TYR A 210 -8.91 5.54 -13.38
N SER A 211 -9.04 6.81 -13.79
CA SER A 211 -7.91 7.66 -14.16
C SER A 211 -7.99 9.03 -13.45
N PRO A 212 -8.07 9.05 -12.10
CA PRO A 212 -8.25 10.29 -11.34
C PRO A 212 -6.98 11.15 -11.34
N SER A 213 -7.16 12.43 -10.98
CA SER A 213 -6.03 13.33 -10.71
C SER A 213 -5.39 13.04 -9.36
N SER A 214 -6.18 12.60 -8.37
CA SER A 214 -5.71 12.21 -7.05
C SER A 214 -6.58 11.13 -6.44
N ARG A 215 -5.96 10.11 -5.85
CA ARG A 215 -6.65 9.09 -5.04
C ARG A 215 -6.89 9.53 -3.59
N LEU A 216 -6.33 10.68 -3.17
CA LEU A 216 -6.44 11.19 -1.80
C LEU A 216 -7.64 12.13 -1.60
N PHE A 217 -8.03 12.87 -2.65
CA PHE A 217 -9.13 13.84 -2.58
C PHE A 217 -10.38 13.31 -3.28
N LEU A 218 -11.53 13.90 -2.97
CA LEU A 218 -12.83 13.53 -3.52
C LEU A 218 -13.23 14.42 -4.71
N ASN A 219 -14.03 13.90 -5.63
CA ASN A 219 -14.62 14.66 -6.72
C ASN A 219 -15.78 15.53 -6.20
N SER A 220 -15.60 16.85 -6.25
CA SER A 220 -16.59 17.82 -5.78
C SER A 220 -17.94 17.74 -6.51
N LEU A 221 -17.98 17.18 -7.73
CA LEU A 221 -19.22 16.99 -8.46
C LEU A 221 -20.22 16.13 -7.69
N TYR A 222 -19.76 15.16 -6.89
CA TYR A 222 -20.66 14.29 -6.13
C TYR A 222 -21.30 14.96 -4.91
N ALA A 223 -20.96 16.20 -4.57
CA ALA A 223 -21.60 16.91 -3.47
C ALA A 223 -23.07 17.25 -3.79
N SER A 224 -23.99 17.02 -2.85
CA SER A 224 -25.35 17.57 -2.90
C SER A 224 -25.39 18.86 -2.06
N PRO A 225 -25.56 20.06 -2.66
CA PRO A 225 -25.55 21.33 -1.94
C PRO A 225 -26.85 21.66 -1.17
N GLY A 226 -27.83 20.75 -1.10
CA GLY A 226 -29.12 20.95 -0.43
C GLY A 226 -30.21 21.54 -1.32
#